data_AF-A0A5S9MCS1-F1
#
_entry.id   AF-A0A5S9MCS1-F1
#
_cell.length_a   1.000
_cell.length_b   1.000
_cell.length_c   1.000
_cell.angle_alpha   90.00
_cell.angle_beta   90.00
_cell.angle_gamma   90.00
#
_symmetry.space_group_name_H-M   'P 1'
#
loop_
_entity.id
_entity.type
_entity.pdbx_description
1 polymer ?
#
loop_
_entity_poly.entity_id
_entity_poly.type
_entity_poly.pdbx_seq_one_letter_code
_entity_poly.pdbx_strand_id
1 'polypeptide(L)'
;MGTFFNEILTWLTSLGYVGVALGLMIEIIPSEIVLAYGGYMVSTGTIGFVGAVIAGVIGGTLAQCFIYWIGLYGGRPFFNKVWKVFIHP
;
A
#
# COMPACT_ATOMS: atom_id res chain seq x y z
N MET A 1 15.22 15.44 6.56
CA MET A 1 14.57 14.12 6.73
C MET A 1 13.11 14.07 6.25
N GLY A 2 12.34 15.17 6.19
CA GLY A 2 10.98 15.16 5.60
C GLY A 2 10.91 15.29 4.06
N THR A 3 12.03 15.57 3.39
CA THR A 3 12.06 15.83 1.94
C THR A 3 11.80 14.58 1.10
N PHE A 4 12.37 13.44 1.49
CA PHE A 4 12.24 12.18 0.76
C PHE A 4 10.79 11.66 0.70
N PHE A 5 10.07 11.72 1.82
CA PHE A 5 8.66 11.33 1.87
C PHE A 5 7.79 12.23 0.98
N ASN A 6 8.03 13.55 1.03
CA ASN A 6 7.31 14.48 0.18
C ASN A 6 7.63 14.26 -1.30
N GLU A 7 8.88 13.98 -1.67
CA GLU A 7 9.26 13.68 -3.06
C GLU A 7 8.57 12.41 -3.59
N ILE A 8 8.54 11.34 -2.80
CA ILE A 8 7.83 10.10 -3.16
C ILE A 8 6.33 10.36 -3.31
N LEU A 9 5.74 11.12 -2.39
CA LEU A 9 4.31 11.43 -2.44
C LEU A 9 4.00 12.29 -3.66
N THR A 10 4.83 13.29 -3.97
CA THR A 10 4.67 14.15 -5.15
C THR A 10 4.82 13.34 -6.44
N TRP A 11 5.75 12.38 -6.47
CA TRP A 11 5.94 11.47 -7.60
C TRP A 11 4.75 10.51 -7.78
N LEU A 12 4.28 9.88 -6.70
CA LEU A 12 3.08 9.04 -6.72
C LEU A 12 1.87 9.82 -7.21
N THR A 13 1.68 11.04 -6.72
CA THR A 13 0.52 11.86 -7.11
C THR A 13 0.58 12.34 -8.56
N SER A 14 1.78 12.53 -9.13
CA SER A 14 1.94 12.79 -10.56
C SER A 14 1.43 11.66 -11.48
N LEU A 15 1.30 10.44 -10.95
CA LEU A 15 0.80 9.26 -11.67
C LEU A 15 -0.75 9.14 -11.62
N GLY A 16 -1.46 10.05 -10.95
CA GLY A 16 -2.92 10.08 -10.88
C GLY A 16 -3.52 8.81 -10.28
N TYR A 17 -4.40 8.12 -11.03
CA TYR A 17 -5.05 6.89 -10.59
C TYR A 17 -4.05 5.79 -10.21
N VAL A 18 -2.97 5.64 -10.99
CA VAL A 18 -1.93 4.64 -10.75
C VAL A 18 -1.17 4.95 -9.47
N GLY A 19 -0.99 6.24 -9.17
CA GLY A 19 -0.42 6.73 -7.93
C GLY A 19 -1.17 6.29 -6.68
N VAL A 20 -2.50 6.42 -6.71
CA VAL A 20 -3.37 5.99 -5.60
C VAL A 20 -3.28 4.47 -5.40
N ALA A 21 -3.31 3.70 -6.49
CA ALA A 21 -3.20 2.24 -6.42
C ALA A 21 -1.84 1.78 -5.87
N LEU A 22 -0.74 2.36 -6.36
CA LEU A 22 0.61 2.02 -5.91
C LEU A 22 0.87 2.48 -4.47
N GLY A 23 0.38 3.66 -4.09
CA GLY A 23 0.51 4.16 -2.72
C GLY A 23 -0.20 3.26 -1.71
N LEU A 24 -1.37 2.71 -2.08
CA LEU A 24 -2.09 1.72 -1.26
C LEU A 24 -1.44 0.33 -1.26
N MET A 25 -0.74 -0.03 -2.33
CA MET A 25 0.00 -1.29 -2.39
C MET A 25 1.22 -1.29 -1.44
N ILE A 26 1.79 -0.11 -1.18
CA ILE A 26 2.91 0.07 -0.26
C ILE A 26 2.36 0.25 1.16
N GLU A 27 2.19 -0.86 1.88
CA GLU A 27 1.68 -0.86 3.27
C GLU A 27 2.57 -0.13 4.29
N ILE A 28 3.80 0.22 3.90
CA ILE A 28 4.72 1.02 4.72
C ILE A 28 4.17 2.46 4.91
N ILE A 29 3.39 2.94 3.95
CA ILE A 29 2.76 4.26 4.01
C ILE A 29 1.35 4.10 4.61
N PRO A 30 0.98 4.89 5.63
CA PRO A 30 -0.37 4.84 6.18
C PRO A 30 -1.41 5.15 5.09
N SER A 31 -2.35 4.23 4.91
CA SER A 31 -3.36 4.26 3.84
C SER A 31 -4.26 5.51 3.89
N GLU A 32 -4.44 6.09 5.08
CA GLU A 32 -5.22 7.29 5.35
C GLU A 32 -4.65 8.51 4.63
N ILE A 33 -3.32 8.62 4.57
CA ILE A 33 -2.65 9.73 3.88
C ILE A 33 -2.87 9.59 2.37
N VAL A 34 -2.69 8.40 1.83
CA VAL A 34 -2.86 8.13 0.39
C VAL A 34 -4.30 8.38 -0.05
N LEU A 35 -5.29 7.92 0.74
CA LEU A 35 -6.71 8.13 0.47
C LEU A 35 -7.13 9.60 0.62
N ALA A 36 -6.67 10.30 1.67
CA ALA A 36 -6.94 11.72 1.85
C ALA A 36 -6.39 12.54 0.66
N TYR A 37 -5.18 12.20 0.19
CA TYR A 37 -4.57 12.86 -0.95
C TYR A 37 -5.22 12.49 -2.29
N GLY A 38 -5.65 11.24 -2.45
CA GLY A 38 -6.47 10.82 -3.60
C GLY A 38 -7.80 11.59 -3.65
N GLY A 39 -8.45 11.78 -2.50
CA GLY A 39 -9.65 12.62 -2.37
C GLY A 39 -9.39 14.08 -2.72
N TYR A 40 -8.25 14.64 -2.30
CA TYR A 40 -7.83 15.99 -2.70
C TYR A 40 -7.71 16.11 -4.22
N MET A 41 -7.07 15.16 -4.90
CA MET A 41 -6.95 15.20 -6.36
C MET A 41 -8.27 15.03 -7.13
N VAL A 42 -9.24 14.34 -6.52
CA VAL A 42 -10.61 14.29 -7.04
C VAL A 42 -11.29 15.66 -6.90
N SER A 43 -11.08 16.33 -5.76
CA SER A 43 -11.63 17.68 -5.53
C SER A 43 -11.05 18.74 -6.47
N THR A 44 -9.78 18.60 -6.86
CA THR A 44 -9.13 19.49 -7.85
C THR A 44 -9.48 19.14 -9.30
N GLY A 45 -10.28 18.09 -9.53
CA GLY A 45 -10.68 17.65 -10.86
C GLY A 45 -9.58 16.97 -11.69
N THR A 46 -8.45 16.64 -11.07
CA THR A 46 -7.30 16.00 -11.74
C THR A 46 -7.57 14.53 -12.04
N ILE A 47 -8.37 13.88 -11.20
CA ILE A 47 -8.85 12.50 -11.38
C ILE A 47 -10.34 12.42 -11.04
N GLY A 48 -11.07 11.54 -11.72
CA GLY A 48 -12.48 11.29 -11.49
C GLY A 48 -12.72 10.41 -10.27
N PHE A 49 -13.77 10.70 -9.51
CA PHE A 49 -14.12 9.96 -8.29
C PHE A 49 -14.21 8.44 -8.52
N VAL A 50 -14.93 8.01 -9.57
CA VAL A 50 -15.13 6.59 -9.88
C VAL A 50 -13.82 5.89 -10.19
N GLY A 51 -12.93 6.53 -10.97
CA GLY A 51 -11.62 5.97 -11.28
C GLY A 51 -10.73 5.87 -10.05
N ALA A 52 -10.78 6.85 -9.15
CA ALA A 52 -10.04 6.84 -7.89
C ALA A 52 -10.51 5.71 -6.96
N VAL A 53 -11.83 5.47 -6.88
CA VAL A 53 -12.41 4.36 -6.12
C VAL A 53 -11.95 3.01 -6.68
N ILE A 54 -12.04 2.81 -8.00
CA ILE A 54 -11.60 1.56 -8.64
C ILE A 54 -10.10 1.33 -8.40
N ALA A 55 -9.28 2.37 -8.60
CA ALA A 55 -7.84 2.30 -8.35
C ALA A 55 -7.53 1.96 -6.88
N GLY A 56 -8.27 2.54 -5.94
CA GLY A 56 -8.11 2.26 -4.51
C GLY A 56 -8.47 0.82 -4.14
N VAL A 57 -9.58 0.30 -4.66
CA VAL A 57 -10.00 -1.10 -4.45
C VAL A 57 -8.96 -2.07 -5.02
N ILE A 58 -8.46 -1.82 -6.23
CA ILE A 58 -7.44 -2.66 -6.85
C ILE A 58 -6.14 -2.61 -6.05
N GLY A 59 -5.67 -1.41 -5.69
CA GLY A 59 -4.44 -1.23 -4.92
C GLY A 59 -4.49 -1.94 -3.57
N GLY A 60 -5.57 -1.74 -2.81
CA GLY A 60 -5.76 -2.40 -1.52
C GLY A 60 -5.89 -3.92 -1.62
N THR A 61 -6.62 -4.43 -2.62
CA THR A 61 -6.76 -5.88 -2.84
C THR A 61 -5.42 -6.52 -3.20
N LEU A 62 -4.66 -5.89 -4.09
CA LEU A 62 -3.33 -6.38 -4.46
C LEU A 62 -2.37 -6.37 -3.27
N ALA A 63 -2.40 -5.32 -2.42
CA ALA A 63 -1.60 -5.27 -1.20
C ALA A 63 -1.83 -6.53 -0.33
N GLN A 64 -3.09 -6.85 -0.06
CA GLN A 64 -3.46 -8.03 0.73
C GLN A 64 -3.06 -9.34 0.07
N CYS A 65 -3.22 -9.46 -1.26
CA CYS A 65 -2.73 -10.62 -2.01
C CYS A 65 -1.21 -10.80 -1.90
N PHE A 66 -0.44 -9.71 -2.00
CA PHE A 66 1.02 -9.75 -1.85
C PHE A 66 1.44 -10.22 -0.47
N ILE A 67 0.83 -9.69 0.59
CA ILE A 67 1.11 -10.08 1.97
C ILE A 67 0.73 -11.54 2.20
N TYR A 68 -0.42 -11.98 1.68
CA TYR A 68 -0.83 -13.38 1.75
C TYR A 68 0.18 -14.29 1.06
N TRP A 69 0.70 -13.90 -0.10
CA TRP A 69 1.73 -14.67 -0.80
C TRP A 69 3.03 -14.75 -0.02
N ILE A 70 3.51 -13.62 0.51
CA ILE A 70 4.69 -13.57 1.37
C ILE A 70 4.49 -14.44 2.62
N GLY A 71 3.31 -14.37 3.23
CA GLY A 71 2.94 -15.20 4.38
C GLY A 71 2.81 -16.69 4.04
N LEU A 72 2.34 -17.04 2.84
CA LEU A 72 2.21 -18.43 2.41
C LEU A 72 3.57 -19.08 2.14
N TYR A 73 4.44 -18.40 1.40
CA TYR A 73 5.78 -18.88 1.05
C TYR A 73 6.76 -18.78 2.23
N GLY A 74 6.66 -17.71 3.03
CA GLY A 74 7.49 -17.50 4.22
C GLY A 74 6.98 -18.25 5.45
N GLY A 75 5.68 -18.51 5.56
CA GLY A 75 5.05 -18.97 6.79
C GLY A 75 5.47 -20.37 7.23
N ARG A 76 5.40 -21.39 6.36
CA ARG A 76 5.77 -22.77 6.75
C ARG A 76 7.23 -22.89 7.24
N PRO A 77 8.26 -22.32 6.57
CA PRO A 77 9.63 -22.37 7.05
C PRO A 77 9.91 -21.40 8.22
N PHE A 78 9.28 -20.22 8.28
CA PHE A 78 9.48 -19.24 9.34
C PHE A 78 8.84 -19.67 10.66
N PHE A 79 7.61 -20.21 10.61
CA PHE A 79 6.90 -20.71 11.78
C PHE A 79 7.63 -21.89 12.42
N ASN A 80 8.13 -22.85 11.63
CA ASN A 80 8.94 -23.96 12.16
C ASN A 80 10.30 -23.53 12.75
N LYS A 81 10.87 -22.39 12.33
CA LYS A 81 12.13 -21.87 12.90
C LYS A 81 11.90 -21.06 14.18
N VAL A 82 10.89 -20.19 14.19
CA VAL A 82 10.61 -19.29 15.33
C VAL A 82 9.89 -20.03 16.46
N TRP A 83 8.92 -20.90 16.16
CA TRP A 83 8.18 -21.63 17.20
C TRP A 83 9.01 -22.70 17.90
N LYS A 84 9.96 -23.32 17.20
CA LYS A 84 10.84 -24.32 17.79
C LYS A 84 11.84 -23.71 18.78
N VAL A 85 12.21 -22.44 18.59
CA VAL A 85 13.05 -21.66 19.52
C VAL A 85 12.25 -21.15 20.73
N PHE A 86 10.94 -20.91 20.57
CA PHE A 86 10.10 -20.36 21.65
C PHE A 86 9.53 -21.44 22.61
N ILE A 87 9.37 -22.69 22.16
CA ILE A 87 8.75 -23.81 22.93
C ILE A 87 9.76 -24.80 23.53
N HIS A 88 11.04 -24.69 23.18
CA HIS A 88 12.11 -25.44 23.85
C HIS A 88 13.27 -24.47 24.16
N PRO A 89 13.34 -23.91 25.38
CA PRO A 89 14.62 -23.48 25.93
C PRO A 89 15.54 -24.68 26.21
#